data_AF-A0A923IY02-F1
#
_entry.id   AF-A0A923IY02-F1
#
_cell.length_a   1.000
_cell.length_b   1.000
_cell.length_c   1.000
_cell.angle_alpha   90.00
_cell.angle_beta   90.00
_cell.angle_gamma   90.00
#
_symmetry.space_group_name_H-M   'P 1'
#
loop_
_entity.id
_entity.type
_entity.pdbx_description
1 polymer ?
#
loop_
_entity_poly.entity_id
_entity_poly.type
_entity_poly.pdbx_seq_one_letter_code
_entity_poly.pdbx_strand_id
1 'polypeptide(L)'
;MSLLSLLGSLGGLLVEALSDKAPSAGSPGGPATPRGRKDPSSAQSRPGSEARGAIREAELSEALAAASYSPDPDGEADPGEVVWTWVPFEEDATRGKDRPVVVLGRARGGVYLAQLTSKDHNRDAAQEARWGRYWLDIGSGPWDPKRRPSKVRLDRALWAPLSEIRREGASLPEQTFRRIVAAMREHA
;
A
#
# COMPACT_ATOMS: atom_id res chain seq x y z
N MET A 1 15.21 43.88 -39.32
CA MET A 1 16.23 44.26 -38.32
C MET A 1 16.45 43.05 -37.41
N SER A 2 17.55 42.34 -37.65
CA SER A 2 18.18 41.34 -36.76
C SER A 2 18.32 41.84 -35.32
N LEU A 3 18.66 41.11 -34.25
CA LEU A 3 19.23 39.80 -33.90
C LEU A 3 19.06 39.79 -32.34
N LEU A 4 18.82 38.72 -31.59
CA LEU A 4 19.83 37.83 -31.01
C LEU A 4 19.18 37.02 -29.86
N SER A 5 19.46 35.72 -29.87
CA SER A 5 19.32 34.78 -28.76
C SER A 5 20.21 35.15 -27.58
N LEU A 6 19.84 34.76 -26.35
CA LEU A 6 20.83 34.45 -25.31
C LEU A 6 20.45 33.19 -24.54
N LEU A 7 21.35 32.21 -24.62
CA LEU A 7 21.49 31.02 -23.81
C LEU A 7 22.00 31.38 -22.40
N GLY A 8 21.69 30.53 -21.42
CA GLY A 8 22.30 30.54 -20.10
C GLY A 8 22.03 29.24 -19.35
N SER A 9 22.80 28.20 -19.69
CA SER A 9 22.95 26.96 -18.91
C SER A 9 24.14 27.15 -17.94
N LEU A 10 24.08 26.67 -16.69
CA LEU A 10 25.20 26.31 -15.80
C LEU A 10 24.61 25.97 -14.40
N GLY A 11 24.99 24.93 -13.67
CA GLY A 11 26.07 23.97 -13.86
C GLY A 11 25.91 22.72 -12.95
N GLY A 12 26.66 21.68 -13.31
CA GLY A 12 26.93 20.53 -12.45
C GLY A 12 28.30 20.64 -11.78
N LEU A 13 28.56 19.71 -10.85
CA LEU A 13 29.86 19.24 -10.29
C LEU A 13 29.50 18.48 -8.99
N LEU A 14 30.09 17.35 -8.57
CA LEU A 14 31.37 16.71 -8.90
C LEU A 14 31.33 15.26 -8.35
N VAL A 15 31.85 14.31 -9.11
CA VAL A 15 32.37 13.01 -8.64
C VAL A 15 33.88 13.16 -8.58
N GLU A 16 34.52 12.73 -7.50
CA GLU A 16 35.97 12.59 -7.44
C GLU A 16 36.37 11.22 -6.91
N ALA A 17 37.42 10.68 -7.52
CA ALA A 17 37.80 9.29 -7.58
C ALA A 17 39.15 9.04 -6.88
N LEU A 18 39.26 7.85 -6.29
CA LEU A 18 40.43 6.94 -6.23
C LEU A 18 41.81 7.46 -5.75
N SER A 19 42.41 6.68 -4.84
CA SER A 19 43.82 6.27 -4.98
C SER A 19 44.12 4.95 -4.28
N ASP A 20 44.94 4.16 -4.94
CA ASP A 20 45.28 2.75 -4.75
C ASP A 20 46.76 2.64 -4.32
N LYS A 21 47.12 1.69 -3.42
CA LYS A 21 48.44 1.01 -3.45
C LYS A 21 48.58 -0.18 -2.47
N ALA A 22 48.87 -1.36 -3.02
CA ALA A 22 49.43 -2.57 -2.37
C ALA A 22 51.00 -2.54 -2.39
N PRO A 23 51.83 -3.55 -1.98
CA PRO A 23 51.54 -5.00 -1.81
C PRO A 23 52.29 -5.86 -0.73
N SER A 24 51.92 -7.16 -0.71
CA SER A 24 52.70 -8.40 -0.41
C SER A 24 53.04 -8.77 1.07
N ALA A 25 53.10 -10.02 1.55
CA ALA A 25 52.98 -11.39 1.03
C ALA A 25 52.74 -12.39 2.21
N GLY A 26 52.25 -13.62 1.96
CA GLY A 26 52.42 -14.77 2.87
C GLY A 26 51.25 -15.78 2.95
N SER A 27 51.43 -16.98 2.36
CA SER A 27 50.69 -18.25 2.61
C SER A 27 51.71 -19.28 3.16
N PRO A 28 51.38 -20.47 3.76
CA PRO A 28 50.27 -21.40 3.41
C PRO A 28 49.65 -22.33 4.51
N GLY A 29 48.54 -23.04 4.16
CA GLY A 29 48.35 -24.48 4.44
C GLY A 29 47.35 -24.99 5.52
N GLY A 30 46.39 -25.86 5.13
CA GLY A 30 45.74 -26.87 6.02
C GLY A 30 44.26 -27.22 5.74
N PRO A 31 43.75 -28.47 5.95
CA PRO A 31 42.79 -29.14 5.04
C PRO A 31 41.29 -29.23 5.48
N ALA A 32 40.50 -29.81 4.58
CA ALA A 32 39.03 -29.87 4.45
C ALA A 32 38.19 -30.64 5.50
N THR A 33 36.89 -30.36 5.55
CA THR A 33 35.81 -31.35 5.82
C THR A 33 34.44 -30.86 5.30
N PRO A 34 33.59 -31.72 4.69
CA PRO A 34 32.24 -31.36 4.27
C PRO A 34 31.18 -31.87 5.26
N ARG A 35 30.25 -31.02 5.71
CA ARG A 35 28.97 -31.45 6.30
C ARG A 35 27.83 -30.56 5.82
N GLY A 36 26.81 -31.21 5.28
CA GLY A 36 25.67 -30.57 4.64
C GLY A 36 24.51 -30.24 5.58
N ARG A 37 23.67 -29.34 5.06
CA ARG A 37 22.21 -29.21 5.14
C ARG A 37 21.55 -29.29 6.53
N LYS A 38 20.83 -28.24 6.93
CA LYS A 38 19.42 -27.97 6.55
C LYS A 38 18.94 -26.67 7.26
N ASP A 39 18.89 -25.56 6.54
CA ASP A 39 18.08 -24.41 6.98
C ASP A 39 16.67 -24.58 6.38
N PRO A 40 15.59 -24.58 7.19
CA PRO A 40 14.25 -24.46 6.65
C PRO A 40 14.02 -22.99 6.31
N SER A 41 14.35 -22.61 5.09
CA SER A 41 13.79 -21.38 4.51
C SER A 41 12.30 -21.63 4.32
N SER A 42 11.50 -21.09 5.23
CA SER A 42 10.07 -20.86 5.07
C SER A 42 9.89 -19.90 3.90
N ALA A 43 9.95 -20.46 2.69
CA ALA A 43 9.49 -19.82 1.48
C ALA A 43 7.98 -19.62 1.60
N GLN A 44 7.57 -18.49 2.18
CA GLN A 44 6.21 -17.98 2.05
C GLN A 44 5.90 -17.90 0.57
N SER A 45 5.08 -18.84 0.12
CA SER A 45 4.54 -18.90 -1.23
C SER A 45 3.78 -17.61 -1.49
N ARG A 46 4.41 -16.69 -2.24
CA ARG A 46 3.72 -15.54 -2.79
C ARG A 46 2.64 -16.06 -3.74
N PRO A 47 1.37 -15.66 -3.60
CA PRO A 47 0.33 -16.06 -4.54
C PRO A 47 0.73 -15.67 -5.97
N GLY A 48 0.53 -16.60 -6.91
CA GLY A 48 0.84 -16.43 -8.33
C GLY A 48 0.01 -15.34 -9.00
N SER A 49 0.31 -15.03 -10.26
CA SER A 49 -0.36 -13.97 -11.05
C SER A 49 -1.87 -14.12 -11.16
N GLU A 50 -2.44 -15.32 -11.03
CA GLU A 50 -3.90 -15.54 -11.01
C GLU A 50 -4.58 -14.96 -9.77
N ALA A 51 -3.91 -15.00 -8.61
CA ALA A 51 -4.43 -14.50 -7.35
C ALA A 51 -4.61 -12.96 -7.37
N ARG A 52 -3.71 -12.27 -8.08
CA ARG A 52 -3.76 -10.80 -8.27
C ARG A 52 -4.95 -10.32 -9.09
N GLY A 53 -5.59 -11.20 -9.86
CA GLY A 53 -6.83 -10.90 -10.59
C GLY A 53 -8.10 -11.05 -9.75
N ALA A 54 -8.01 -11.55 -8.52
CA ALA A 54 -9.17 -11.79 -7.67
C ALA A 54 -9.67 -10.55 -6.92
N ILE A 55 -8.82 -9.53 -6.76
CA ILE A 55 -9.20 -8.24 -6.21
C ILE A 55 -9.80 -7.39 -7.33
N ARG A 56 -11.01 -6.90 -7.11
CA ARG A 56 -11.77 -6.12 -8.10
C ARG A 56 -12.40 -4.90 -7.48
N GLU A 57 -12.81 -3.96 -8.33
CA GLU A 57 -13.71 -2.90 -7.89
C GLU A 57 -15.09 -3.48 -7.60
N ALA A 58 -15.77 -2.89 -6.62
CA ALA A 58 -17.11 -3.26 -6.21
C ALA A 58 -18.00 -2.01 -6.23
N GLU A 59 -19.30 -2.23 -6.40
CA GLU A 59 -20.28 -1.16 -6.26
C GLU A 59 -20.22 -0.59 -4.85
N LEU A 60 -20.18 0.74 -4.74
CA LEU A 60 -20.05 1.40 -3.45
C LEU A 60 -21.26 1.11 -2.56
N SER A 61 -22.46 1.04 -3.14
CA SER A 61 -23.69 0.65 -2.45
C SER A 61 -23.65 -0.77 -1.88
N GLU A 62 -23.02 -1.71 -2.59
CA GLU A 62 -22.84 -3.09 -2.16
C GLU A 62 -21.90 -3.17 -0.94
N ALA A 63 -20.77 -2.48 -1.01
CA ALA A 63 -19.82 -2.40 0.10
C ALA A 63 -20.44 -1.73 1.34
N LEU A 64 -21.23 -0.67 1.15
CA LEU A 64 -21.93 0.04 2.21
C LEU A 64 -23.04 -0.80 2.87
N ALA A 65 -23.73 -1.63 2.09
CA ALA A 65 -24.74 -2.55 2.62
C ALA A 65 -24.13 -3.64 3.50
N ALA A 66 -22.89 -4.05 3.21
CA ALA A 66 -22.13 -5.01 4.02
C ALA A 66 -21.41 -4.36 5.23
N ALA A 67 -21.41 -3.03 5.34
CA ALA A 67 -20.57 -2.34 6.30
C ALA A 67 -20.99 -2.62 7.76
N SER A 68 -20.04 -3.08 8.57
CA SER A 68 -20.25 -3.35 10.00
C SER A 68 -18.98 -3.01 10.78
N TYR A 69 -19.11 -2.75 12.08
CA TYR A 69 -17.95 -2.61 12.96
C TYR A 69 -17.89 -3.79 13.92
N SER A 70 -16.87 -4.63 13.76
CA SER A 70 -16.65 -5.82 14.57
C SER A 70 -15.18 -6.27 14.45
N PRO A 71 -14.20 -5.42 14.79
CA PRO A 71 -12.80 -5.80 14.69
C PRO A 71 -12.48 -6.89 15.71
N ASP A 72 -11.76 -7.92 15.27
CA ASP A 72 -11.25 -9.00 16.11
C ASP A 72 -9.82 -9.31 15.66
N PRO A 73 -8.78 -9.05 16.48
CA PRO A 73 -7.39 -9.26 16.10
C PRO A 73 -7.00 -10.75 16.16
N ASP A 74 -7.76 -11.62 15.52
CA ASP A 74 -7.57 -13.07 15.46
C ASP A 74 -6.63 -13.51 14.31
N GLY A 75 -6.27 -12.57 13.44
CA GLY A 75 -5.39 -12.77 12.29
C GLY A 75 -6.12 -12.90 10.95
N GLU A 76 -7.45 -12.83 10.95
CA GLU A 76 -8.29 -12.65 9.77
C GLU A 76 -8.67 -11.17 9.59
N ALA A 77 -9.14 -10.80 8.39
CA ALA A 77 -9.41 -9.39 8.06
C ALA A 77 -10.82 -9.00 8.49
N ASP A 78 -10.97 -8.27 9.59
CA ASP A 78 -12.30 -8.00 10.18
C ASP A 78 -12.83 -6.58 9.95
N PRO A 79 -14.16 -6.40 9.82
CA PRO A 79 -14.76 -5.08 9.63
C PRO A 79 -14.39 -4.09 10.74
N GLY A 80 -13.81 -2.96 10.35
CA GLY A 80 -13.24 -1.98 11.29
C GLY A 80 -11.72 -2.03 11.42
N GLU A 81 -11.05 -2.99 10.80
CA GLU A 81 -9.60 -3.07 10.78
C GLU A 81 -8.97 -2.38 9.58
N VAL A 82 -7.72 -1.95 9.74
CA VAL A 82 -6.82 -1.61 8.65
C VAL A 82 -5.91 -2.80 8.40
N VAL A 83 -5.91 -3.32 7.17
CA VAL A 83 -5.08 -4.45 6.73
C VAL A 83 -4.27 -4.06 5.50
N TRP A 84 -3.27 -4.87 5.12
CA TRP A 84 -2.50 -4.65 3.90
C TRP A 84 -2.91 -5.60 2.79
N THR A 85 -3.02 -5.10 1.57
CA THR A 85 -3.25 -5.93 0.39
C THR A 85 -2.75 -5.23 -0.87
N TRP A 86 -2.69 -5.97 -1.98
CA TRP A 86 -2.44 -5.41 -3.28
C TRP A 86 -3.68 -4.64 -3.75
N VAL A 87 -3.50 -3.38 -4.18
CA VAL A 87 -4.59 -2.56 -4.68
C VAL A 87 -4.35 -2.22 -6.15
N PRO A 88 -5.29 -2.57 -7.06
CA PRO A 88 -5.15 -2.24 -8.48
C PRO A 88 -5.14 -0.73 -8.72
N PHE A 89 -4.39 -0.31 -9.74
CA PHE A 89 -4.52 1.04 -10.29
C PHE A 89 -5.83 1.15 -11.07
N GLU A 90 -6.42 2.35 -11.12
CA GLU A 90 -7.69 2.57 -11.83
C GLU A 90 -7.51 2.58 -13.34
N GLU A 91 -6.37 3.10 -13.81
CA GLU A 91 -6.08 3.22 -15.23
C GLU A 91 -5.71 1.87 -15.86
N ASP A 92 -5.20 0.94 -15.05
CA ASP A 92 -4.77 -0.39 -15.48
C ASP A 92 -4.81 -1.35 -14.29
N ALA A 93 -5.88 -2.13 -14.20
CA ALA A 93 -6.11 -3.10 -13.14
C ALA A 93 -5.17 -4.33 -13.21
N THR A 94 -4.32 -4.46 -14.23
CA THR A 94 -3.24 -5.46 -14.22
C THR A 94 -2.03 -4.99 -13.39
N ARG A 95 -1.98 -3.69 -13.11
CA ARG A 95 -0.96 -3.03 -12.30
C ARG A 95 -1.58 -2.61 -10.96
N GLY A 96 -0.71 -2.48 -9.98
CA GLY A 96 -1.13 -2.13 -8.64
C GLY A 96 0.05 -2.02 -7.70
N LYS A 97 -0.24 -1.76 -6.44
CA LYS A 97 0.77 -1.75 -5.39
C LYS A 97 0.15 -2.20 -4.08
N ASP A 98 1.00 -2.67 -3.19
CA ASP A 98 0.63 -2.99 -1.83
C ASP A 98 0.29 -1.70 -1.04
N ARG A 99 -0.85 -1.71 -0.34
CA ARG A 99 -1.36 -0.56 0.41
C ARG A 99 -2.12 -1.00 1.67
N PRO A 100 -2.15 -0.15 2.70
CA PRO A 100 -3.13 -0.30 3.74
C PRO A 100 -4.53 0.03 3.21
N VAL A 101 -5.52 -0.70 3.70
CA VAL A 101 -6.94 -0.57 3.35
C VAL A 101 -7.80 -0.76 4.59
N VAL A 102 -8.96 -0.10 4.66
CA VAL A 102 -9.95 -0.32 5.73
C VAL A 102 -10.89 -1.44 5.30
N VAL A 103 -11.07 -2.45 6.13
CA VAL A 103 -12.11 -3.47 5.93
C VAL A 103 -13.46 -2.88 6.32
N LEU A 104 -14.35 -2.75 5.34
CA LEU A 104 -15.69 -2.19 5.53
C LEU A 104 -16.66 -3.24 6.06
N GLY A 105 -16.61 -4.45 5.51
CA GLY A 105 -17.60 -5.48 5.75
C GLY A 105 -17.21 -6.82 5.11
N ARG A 106 -17.82 -7.91 5.59
CA ARG A 106 -17.65 -9.26 5.03
C ARG A 106 -18.92 -9.69 4.31
N ALA A 107 -18.81 -10.02 3.03
CA ALA A 107 -19.88 -10.68 2.29
C ALA A 107 -19.34 -11.40 1.05
N ARG A 108 -20.18 -12.26 0.46
CA ARG A 108 -19.89 -13.01 -0.76
C ARG A 108 -18.59 -13.82 -0.72
N GLY A 109 -18.21 -14.33 0.46
CA GLY A 109 -16.98 -15.11 0.65
C GLY A 109 -15.69 -14.28 0.66
N GLY A 110 -15.78 -12.97 0.84
CA GLY A 110 -14.64 -12.07 0.93
C GLY A 110 -14.93 -10.82 1.75
N VAL A 111 -14.12 -9.79 1.55
CA VAL A 111 -14.18 -8.51 2.27
C VAL A 111 -14.29 -7.35 1.31
N TYR A 112 -15.06 -6.33 1.71
CA TYR A 112 -15.04 -5.03 1.05
C TYR A 112 -14.02 -4.12 1.71
N LEU A 113 -13.31 -3.34 0.89
CA LEU A 113 -12.14 -2.58 1.30
C LEU A 113 -12.21 -1.14 0.80
N ALA A 114 -11.79 -0.19 1.63
CA ALA A 114 -11.55 1.20 1.24
C ALA A 114 -10.05 1.52 1.25
N GLN A 115 -9.54 2.09 0.16
CA GLN A 115 -8.11 2.36 -0.02
C GLN A 115 -7.61 3.45 0.94
N LEU A 116 -6.44 3.24 1.56
CA LEU A 116 -5.71 4.29 2.27
C LEU A 116 -4.52 4.86 1.49
N THR A 117 -4.16 6.09 1.85
CA THR A 117 -2.95 6.79 1.41
C THR A 117 -2.43 7.71 2.51
N SER A 118 -1.10 7.86 2.62
CA SER A 118 -0.49 8.90 3.46
C SER A 118 -0.08 10.14 2.63
N LYS A 119 -0.51 10.23 1.37
CA LYS A 119 -0.32 11.44 0.56
C LYS A 119 -1.26 12.52 1.07
N ASP A 120 -0.71 13.71 1.24
CA ASP A 120 -1.52 14.88 1.60
C ASP A 120 -2.30 15.35 0.37
N HIS A 121 -3.61 15.13 0.40
CA HIS A 121 -4.55 15.58 -0.61
C HIS A 121 -5.27 16.90 -0.27
N ASN A 122 -4.79 17.67 0.72
CA ASN A 122 -5.47 18.91 1.12
C ASN A 122 -5.33 20.03 0.08
N ARG A 123 -4.17 20.11 -0.58
CA ARG A 123 -3.86 21.19 -1.53
C ARG A 123 -4.47 20.97 -2.91
N ASP A 124 -4.72 19.71 -3.26
CA ASP A 124 -5.27 19.26 -4.54
C ASP A 124 -6.71 18.73 -4.41
N ALA A 125 -7.35 18.81 -3.23
CA ALA A 125 -8.71 18.30 -3.01
C ALA A 125 -9.73 18.75 -4.09
N ALA A 126 -9.70 20.02 -4.48
CA ALA A 126 -10.57 20.54 -5.52
C ALA A 126 -10.23 19.99 -6.92
N GLN A 127 -8.97 19.67 -7.17
CA GLN A 127 -8.54 19.01 -8.40
C GLN A 127 -8.95 17.54 -8.38
N GLU A 128 -8.72 16.82 -7.28
CA GLU A 128 -9.16 15.43 -7.06
C GLU A 128 -10.67 15.27 -7.26
N ALA A 129 -11.47 16.17 -6.68
CA ALA A 129 -12.93 16.14 -6.80
C ALA A 129 -13.43 16.33 -8.25
N ARG A 130 -12.69 17.06 -9.10
CA ARG A 130 -13.03 17.17 -10.54
C ARG A 130 -12.88 15.83 -11.27
N TRP A 131 -12.09 14.92 -10.73
CA TRP A 131 -11.93 13.56 -11.21
C TRP A 131 -12.79 12.55 -10.42
N GLY A 132 -13.73 13.03 -9.61
CA GLY A 132 -14.60 12.20 -8.78
C GLY A 132 -13.89 11.53 -7.60
N ARG A 133 -12.69 12.01 -7.21
CA ARG A 133 -11.91 11.43 -6.12
C ARG A 133 -12.08 12.21 -4.83
N TYR A 134 -12.49 11.54 -3.78
CA TYR A 134 -12.76 12.15 -2.49
C TYR A 134 -12.01 11.42 -1.38
N TRP A 135 -11.40 12.19 -0.49
CA TRP A 135 -10.49 11.69 0.54
C TRP A 135 -10.89 12.23 1.90
N LEU A 136 -11.00 11.36 2.91
CA LEU A 136 -11.25 11.74 4.30
C LEU A 136 -10.02 11.48 5.16
N ASP A 137 -9.62 12.47 5.97
CA ASP A 137 -8.61 12.29 7.00
C ASP A 137 -9.10 11.37 8.13
N ILE A 138 -8.31 10.32 8.38
CA ILE A 138 -8.54 9.34 9.46
C ILE A 138 -7.47 9.43 10.55
N GLY A 139 -6.52 10.35 10.41
CA GLY A 139 -5.41 10.55 11.35
C GLY A 139 -4.31 9.50 11.21
N SER A 140 -3.53 9.32 12.27
CA SER A 140 -2.42 8.36 12.34
C SER A 140 -2.77 7.17 13.22
N GLY A 141 -2.15 6.03 12.98
CA GLY A 141 -2.30 4.86 13.84
C GLY A 141 -1.28 3.77 13.56
N PRO A 142 -1.36 2.65 14.29
CA PRO A 142 -0.34 1.58 14.22
C PRO A 142 -0.28 0.86 12.87
N TRP A 143 -1.26 1.06 11.99
CA TRP A 143 -1.25 0.56 10.61
C TRP A 143 -0.17 1.20 9.72
N ASP A 144 0.35 2.38 10.08
CA ASP A 144 1.54 2.97 9.45
C ASP A 144 2.71 2.92 10.44
N PRO A 145 3.80 2.17 10.17
CA PRO A 145 4.98 2.11 11.03
C PRO A 145 5.61 3.49 11.29
N LYS A 146 5.46 4.43 10.35
CA LYS A 146 5.95 5.81 10.47
C LYS A 146 4.93 6.74 11.15
N ARG A 147 3.77 6.21 11.56
CA ARG A 147 2.66 6.95 12.20
C ARG A 147 2.24 8.20 11.43
N ARG A 148 2.29 8.15 10.09
CA ARG A 148 1.92 9.30 9.27
C ARG A 148 0.40 9.47 9.24
N PRO A 149 -0.10 10.72 9.16
CA PRO A 149 -1.50 10.98 8.87
C PRO A 149 -1.90 10.25 7.60
N SER A 150 -3.06 9.60 7.66
CA SER A 150 -3.62 8.79 6.59
C SER A 150 -4.98 9.32 6.18
N LYS A 151 -5.29 9.16 4.91
CA LYS A 151 -6.57 9.46 4.28
C LYS A 151 -7.18 8.19 3.71
N VAL A 152 -8.49 8.05 3.79
CA VAL A 152 -9.26 6.99 3.13
C VAL A 152 -9.95 7.54 1.90
N ARG A 153 -10.03 6.72 0.85
CA ARG A 153 -10.77 7.05 -0.36
C ARG A 153 -12.26 6.76 -0.17
N LEU A 154 -13.12 7.69 -0.58
CA LEU A 154 -14.56 7.62 -0.31
C LEU A 154 -15.40 7.16 -1.51
N ASP A 155 -14.95 7.43 -2.73
CA ASP A 155 -15.62 7.13 -4.00
C ASP A 155 -15.34 5.73 -4.55
N ARG A 156 -14.49 4.96 -3.87
CA ARG A 156 -13.98 3.69 -4.41
C ARG A 156 -14.02 2.59 -3.37
N ALA A 157 -14.77 1.53 -3.68
CA ALA A 157 -14.78 0.29 -2.94
C ALA A 157 -14.12 -0.84 -3.75
N LEU A 158 -13.40 -1.72 -3.06
CA LEU A 158 -12.84 -2.94 -3.61
C LEU A 158 -13.48 -4.14 -2.93
N TRP A 159 -13.49 -5.28 -3.62
CA TRP A 159 -13.75 -6.57 -3.01
C TRP A 159 -12.54 -7.48 -3.22
N ALA A 160 -12.19 -8.23 -2.18
CA ALA A 160 -11.09 -9.19 -2.21
C ALA A 160 -11.47 -10.50 -1.48
N PRO A 161 -11.01 -11.66 -1.95
CA PRO A 161 -11.05 -12.87 -1.13
C PRO A 161 -10.08 -12.74 0.05
N LEU A 162 -10.38 -13.40 1.18
CA LEU A 162 -9.55 -13.34 2.38
C LEU A 162 -8.11 -13.81 2.14
N SER A 163 -7.89 -14.73 1.20
CA SER A 163 -6.56 -15.23 0.82
C SER A 163 -5.62 -14.17 0.23
N GLU A 164 -6.17 -13.05 -0.25
CA GLU A 164 -5.38 -11.94 -0.79
C GLU A 164 -5.06 -10.87 0.27
N ILE A 165 -5.53 -11.04 1.51
CA ILE A 165 -5.25 -10.11 2.59
C ILE A 165 -3.97 -10.53 3.31
N ARG A 166 -3.07 -9.56 3.50
CA ARG A 166 -1.86 -9.73 4.29
C ARG A 166 -2.14 -9.37 5.74
N ARG A 167 -1.66 -10.24 6.62
CA ARG A 167 -1.88 -10.22 8.08
C ARG A 167 -0.98 -9.21 8.80
N GLU A 168 -0.91 -7.99 8.27
CA GLU A 168 -0.37 -6.83 8.97
C GLU A 168 -1.54 -5.89 9.14
N GLY A 169 -1.94 -5.60 10.39
CA GLY A 169 -3.12 -4.79 10.59
C GLY A 169 -3.29 -4.20 11.98
N ALA A 170 -4.31 -3.36 12.11
CA ALA A 170 -4.72 -2.74 13.35
C ALA A 170 -6.18 -2.30 13.30
N SER A 171 -6.88 -2.38 14.42
CA SER A 171 -8.26 -1.89 14.52
C SER A 171 -8.33 -0.35 14.51
N LEU A 172 -9.32 0.19 13.80
CA LEU A 172 -9.69 1.61 13.89
C LEU A 172 -10.53 1.86 15.14
N PRO A 173 -10.49 3.08 15.71
CA PRO A 173 -11.53 3.53 16.62
C PRO A 173 -12.91 3.47 15.93
N GLU A 174 -13.91 2.96 16.63
CA GLU A 174 -15.28 2.81 16.09
C GLU A 174 -15.83 4.13 15.52
N GLN A 175 -15.59 5.25 16.20
CA GLN A 175 -16.03 6.56 15.74
C GLN A 175 -15.40 6.95 14.40
N THR A 176 -14.12 6.61 14.18
CA THR A 176 -13.45 6.83 12.89
C THR A 176 -14.10 5.98 11.82
N PHE A 177 -14.32 4.69 12.08
CA PHE A 177 -15.01 3.80 11.13
C PHE A 177 -16.40 4.32 10.74
N ARG A 178 -17.22 4.72 11.73
CA ARG A 178 -18.55 5.29 11.46
C ARG A 178 -18.50 6.56 10.61
N ARG A 179 -17.50 7.43 10.84
CA ARG A 179 -17.28 8.62 10.00
C ARG A 179 -16.92 8.25 8.56
N ILE A 180 -16.10 7.23 8.36
CA ILE A 180 -15.74 6.74 7.02
C ILE A 180 -17.00 6.28 6.29
N VAL A 181 -17.79 5.38 6.90
CA VAL A 181 -19.01 4.84 6.30
C VAL A 181 -20.03 5.95 6.02
N ALA A 182 -20.19 6.91 6.93
CA ALA A 182 -21.07 8.05 6.72
C ALA A 182 -20.63 8.90 5.52
N ALA A 183 -19.34 9.24 5.43
CA ALA A 183 -18.81 10.04 4.32
C ALA A 183 -18.89 9.29 2.98
N MET A 184 -18.64 7.97 2.96
CA MET A 184 -18.79 7.16 1.75
C MET A 184 -20.23 7.16 1.22
N ARG A 185 -21.24 7.23 2.09
CA ARG A 185 -22.65 7.33 1.67
C ARG A 185 -22.98 8.63 0.94
N GLU A 186 -22.22 9.69 1.17
CA GLU A 186 -22.38 10.97 0.45
C GLU A 186 -21.86 10.90 -1.00
N HIS A 187 -21.15 9.83 -1.34
CA HIS A 187 -20.52 9.60 -2.65
C HIS A 187 -21.01 8.32 -3.35
N ALA A 188 -22.03 7.66 -2.83
CA ALA A 188 -22.59 6.40 -3.32
C ALA A 188 -23.71 6.56 -4.35
#